data_AF-A0A6L3IJ31-F1
#
_entry.id   AF-A0A6L3IJ31-F1
#
_cell.length_a   1.000
_cell.length_b   1.000
_cell.length_c   1.000
_cell.angle_alpha   90.00
_cell.angle_beta   90.00
_cell.angle_gamma   90.00
#
_symmetry.space_group_name_H-M   'P 1'
#
loop_
_entity.id
_entity.type
_entity.pdbx_description
1 polymer ?
#
loop_
_entity_poly.entity_id
_entity_poly.type
_entity_poly.pdbx_seq_one_letter_code
_entity_poly.pdbx_strand_id
1 'polypeptide(L)'
;NISRQAQAKRMKKHKYVRQPLFWRSFAYFCYRYFLKGACLDGKVGFIWTFLQGWWYRTLVDAKVYEIKKECGNNKEKIKRFLKDKYNIIL
;
A
#
# COMPACT_ATOMS: atom_id res chain seq x y z
N ASN A 1 32.09 2.19 4.48
CA ASN A 1 31.61 0.89 5.03
C ASN A 1 30.22 1.06 5.62
N ILE A 2 29.19 0.52 4.97
CA ILE A 2 27.81 0.53 5.50
C ILE A 2 27.72 -0.53 6.60
N SER A 3 27.24 -0.18 7.80
CA SER A 3 27.13 -1.15 8.90
C SER A 3 26.16 -2.28 8.54
N ARG A 4 26.43 -3.49 9.04
CA ARG A 4 25.60 -4.70 8.83
C ARG A 4 24.12 -4.45 9.18
N GLN A 5 23.87 -3.58 10.16
CA GLN A 5 22.53 -3.16 10.59
C GLN A 5 21.81 -2.29 9.55
N ALA A 6 22.52 -1.34 8.92
CA ALA A 6 21.97 -0.48 7.88
C ALA A 6 21.63 -1.28 6.61
N GLN A 7 22.43 -2.30 6.29
CA GLN A 7 22.16 -3.22 5.17
C GLN A 7 20.94 -4.10 5.45
N ALA A 8 20.79 -4.65 6.66
CA ALA A 8 19.61 -5.41 7.06
C ALA A 8 18.31 -4.58 7.02
N LYS A 9 18.34 -3.31 7.46
CA LYS A 9 17.20 -2.38 7.34
C LYS A 9 16.83 -2.10 5.88
N ARG A 10 17.81 -1.92 4.99
CA ARG A 10 17.58 -1.75 3.54
C ARG A 10 16.96 -3.00 2.91
N MET A 11 17.46 -4.19 3.23
CA MET A 11 16.93 -5.45 2.72
C MET A 11 15.46 -5.67 3.11
N LYS A 12 15.09 -5.35 4.35
CA LYS A 12 13.69 -5.38 4.80
C LYS A 12 12.81 -4.42 4.00
N LYS A 13 13.28 -3.19 3.72
CA LYS A 13 12.56 -2.21 2.88
C LYS A 13 12.38 -2.70 1.44
N HIS A 14 13.42 -3.26 0.82
CA HIS A 14 13.31 -3.81 -0.53
C HIS A 14 12.34 -4.99 -0.62
N LYS A 15 12.34 -5.89 0.37
CA LYS A 15 11.38 -7.00 0.44
C LYS A 15 9.95 -6.49 0.62
N TYR A 16 9.76 -5.46 1.43
CA TYR A 16 8.47 -4.81 1.65
C TYR A 16 7.94 -4.07 0.41
N VAL A 17 8.84 -3.46 -0.41
CA VAL A 17 8.49 -2.78 -1.67
C VAL A 17 8.18 -3.77 -2.81
N ARG A 18 8.74 -4.98 -2.77
CA ARG A 18 8.44 -6.08 -3.73
C ARG A 18 7.16 -6.85 -3.41
N GLN A 19 6.53 -6.61 -2.26
CA GLN A 19 5.24 -7.23 -1.97
C GLN A 19 4.18 -6.74 -2.97
N PRO A 20 3.24 -7.62 -3.37
CA PRO A 20 2.15 -7.22 -4.25
C PRO A 20 1.43 -6.02 -3.64
N LEU A 21 1.05 -5.06 -4.51
CA LEU A 21 0.14 -4.00 -4.10
C LEU A 21 -1.09 -4.65 -3.45
N PHE A 22 -1.74 -3.96 -2.52
CA PHE A 22 -2.87 -4.46 -1.73
C PHE A 22 -2.54 -5.50 -0.65
N TRP A 23 -1.47 -6.30 -0.77
CA TRP A 23 -1.19 -7.37 0.20
C TRP A 23 -0.94 -6.85 1.61
N ARG A 24 -0.23 -5.72 1.74
CA ARG A 24 0.06 -5.11 3.05
C ARG A 24 -1.22 -4.66 3.75
N SER A 25 -2.07 -3.98 2.99
CA SER A 25 -3.32 -3.38 3.44
C SER A 25 -4.31 -4.49 3.80
N PHE A 26 -4.38 -5.55 2.97
CA PHE A 26 -5.19 -6.74 3.20
C PHE A 26 -4.73 -7.56 4.41
N ALA A 27 -3.43 -7.87 4.53
CA ALA A 27 -2.91 -8.63 5.67
C ALA A 27 -3.13 -7.88 7.00
N TYR A 28 -2.97 -6.55 7.01
CA TYR A 28 -3.27 -5.74 8.19
C TYR A 28 -4.77 -5.76 8.54
N PHE A 29 -5.64 -5.67 7.53
CA PHE A 29 -7.08 -5.80 7.72
C PHE A 29 -7.45 -7.17 8.28
N CYS A 30 -6.97 -8.27 7.69
CA CYS A 30 -7.21 -9.63 8.19
C CYS A 30 -6.72 -9.81 9.62
N TYR A 31 -5.52 -9.30 9.95
CA TYR A 31 -5.03 -9.32 11.33
C TYR A 31 -5.98 -8.59 12.28
N ARG A 32 -6.41 -7.37 11.94
CA ARG A 32 -7.32 -6.59 12.80
C ARG A 32 -8.72 -7.20 12.89
N TYR A 33 -9.21 -7.79 11.80
CA TYR A 33 -10.56 -8.33 11.71
C TYR A 33 -10.69 -9.67 12.43
N PHE A 34 -9.76 -10.61 12.16
CA PHE A 34 -9.81 -11.96 12.74
C PHE A 34 -9.14 -12.06 14.11
N LEU A 35 -7.95 -11.47 14.30
CA LEU A 35 -7.18 -11.67 15.54
C LEU A 35 -7.52 -10.65 16.64
N LYS A 36 -8.02 -9.47 16.28
CA LYS A 36 -8.43 -8.44 17.24
C LYS A 36 -9.91 -8.53 17.65
N GLY A 37 -10.62 -9.57 17.20
CA GLY A 37 -11.99 -9.84 17.64
C GLY A 37 -13.06 -8.96 16.99
N ALA A 38 -12.74 -8.15 15.97
CA ALA A 38 -13.76 -7.37 15.26
C ALA A 38 -14.79 -8.25 14.51
N CYS A 39 -14.49 -9.53 14.33
CA CYS A 39 -15.43 -10.55 13.87
C CYS A 39 -16.59 -10.79 14.88
N LEU A 40 -16.35 -10.60 16.18
CA LEU A 40 -17.36 -10.81 17.25
C LEU A 40 -18.50 -9.78 17.17
N ASP A 41 -18.19 -8.55 16.73
CA ASP A 41 -19.17 -7.48 16.48
C ASP A 41 -19.88 -7.62 15.11
N GLY A 42 -19.60 -8.69 14.36
CA GLY A 42 -20.23 -8.99 13.08
C GLY A 42 -20.08 -7.89 12.03
N LYS A 43 -21.22 -7.38 11.51
CA LYS A 43 -21.25 -6.39 10.42
C LYS A 43 -20.68 -5.03 10.82
N VAL A 44 -20.87 -4.61 12.08
CA VAL A 44 -20.41 -3.30 12.56
C VAL A 44 -18.89 -3.30 12.73
N GLY A 45 -18.33 -4.36 13.32
CA GLY A 45 -16.88 -4.54 13.43
C GLY A 45 -16.18 -4.65 12.08
N PHE A 46 -16.83 -5.27 11.08
CA PHE A 46 -16.35 -5.27 9.70
C PHE A 46 -16.28 -3.86 9.12
N ILE A 47 -17.40 -3.10 9.14
CA ILE A 47 -17.46 -1.74 8.57
C ILE A 47 -16.47 -0.81 9.28
N TRP A 48 -16.38 -0.91 10.61
CA TRP A 48 -15.42 -0.13 11.39
C TRP A 48 -13.99 -0.45 10.99
N THR A 49 -13.59 -1.72 10.97
CA THR A 49 -12.21 -2.10 10.62
C THR A 49 -11.88 -1.77 9.16
N PHE A 50 -12.88 -1.85 8.28
CA PHE A 50 -12.77 -1.51 6.87
C PHE A 50 -12.54 0.00 6.66
N LEU A 51 -13.37 0.84 7.29
CA LEU A 51 -13.30 2.31 7.20
C LEU A 51 -12.17 2.92 8.04
N GLN A 52 -11.76 2.26 9.12
CA GLN A 52 -10.75 2.80 10.03
C GLN A 52 -9.34 2.79 9.44
N GLY A 53 -9.09 2.01 8.39
CA GLY A 53 -7.79 2.07 7.71
C GLY A 53 -7.64 1.33 6.39
N TRP A 54 -8.50 0.36 6.09
CA TRP A 54 -8.36 -0.42 4.86
C TRP A 54 -8.79 0.35 3.62
N TRP A 55 -9.90 1.10 3.68
CA TRP A 55 -10.47 1.78 2.51
C TRP A 55 -9.46 2.73 1.84
N TYR A 56 -8.82 3.63 2.61
CA TYR A 56 -7.90 4.63 2.08
C TYR A 56 -6.64 3.97 1.51
N ARG A 57 -6.12 2.94 2.19
CA ARG A 57 -4.94 2.23 1.69
C ARG A 57 -5.20 1.43 0.44
N THR A 58 -6.36 0.81 0.31
CA THR A 58 -6.77 0.15 -0.94
C THR A 58 -6.98 1.16 -2.06
N LEU A 59 -7.58 2.32 -1.78
CA LEU A 59 -7.78 3.36 -2.79
C LEU A 59 -6.45 3.92 -3.31
N VAL A 60 -5.51 4.21 -2.40
CA VAL A 60 -4.17 4.66 -2.77
C VAL A 60 -3.43 3.57 -3.55
N ASP A 61 -3.47 2.31 -3.09
CA ASP A 61 -2.84 1.19 -3.81
C ASP A 61 -3.46 1.00 -5.20
N ALA A 62 -4.78 1.20 -5.36
CA ALA A 62 -5.48 1.14 -6.64
C ALA A 62 -5.00 2.23 -7.60
N LYS A 63 -4.81 3.45 -7.11
CA LYS A 63 -4.28 4.55 -7.90
C LYS A 63 -2.84 4.30 -8.33
N VAL A 64 -2.00 3.77 -7.44
CA VAL A 64 -0.62 3.38 -7.77
C VAL A 64 -0.60 2.22 -8.77
N TYR A 65 -1.53 1.27 -8.66
CA TYR A 65 -1.68 0.19 -9.62
C TYR A 65 -2.07 0.71 -11.02
N GLU A 66 -3.03 1.63 -11.11
CA GLU A 66 -3.42 2.30 -12.36
C GLU A 66 -2.21 3.00 -13.01
N ILE A 67 -1.48 3.81 -12.25
CA ILE A 67 -0.27 4.49 -12.71
C ILE A 67 0.79 3.48 -13.18
N LYS A 68 1.03 2.40 -12.44
CA LYS A 68 1.98 1.35 -12.82
C LYS A 68 1.53 0.57 -14.05
N LYS A 69 0.22 0.38 -14.25
CA LYS A 69 -0.34 -0.29 -15.42
C LYS A 69 -0.12 0.54 -16.69
N GLU A 70 -0.30 1.87 -16.59
CA GLU A 70 -0.13 2.77 -17.74
C GLU A 70 1.35 3.14 -18.00
N CYS A 71 2.16 3.35 -16.96
CA CYS A 71 3.54 3.85 -17.09
C CYS A 71 4.62 2.77 -16.94
N GLY A 72 4.27 1.56 -16.45
CA GLY A 72 5.22 0.54 -16.05
C GLY A 72 6.06 0.95 -14.83
N ASN A 73 7.34 0.59 -14.82
CA ASN A 73 8.31 0.97 -13.78
C ASN A 73 9.16 2.20 -14.17
N ASN A 74 8.84 2.89 -15.27
CA ASN A 74 9.63 4.03 -15.74
C ASN A 74 9.24 5.32 -14.98
N LYS A 75 10.16 5.81 -14.14
CA LYS A 75 9.95 6.98 -13.29
C LYS A 75 9.61 8.25 -14.08
N GLU A 76 10.22 8.44 -15.26
CA GLU A 76 10.00 9.62 -16.08
C GLU A 76 8.58 9.64 -16.68
N LYS A 77 8.08 8.48 -17.11
CA LYS A 77 6.70 8.33 -17.57
C LYS A 77 5.69 8.62 -16.46
N ILE A 78 5.96 8.15 -15.24
CA ILE A 78 5.10 8.43 -14.08
C ILE A 78 5.05 9.93 -13.80
N LYS A 79 6.19 10.63 -13.82
CA LYS A 79 6.22 12.09 -13.61
C LYS A 79 5.43 12.85 -14.68
N ARG A 80 5.59 12.48 -15.96
CA ARG A 80 4.80 13.06 -17.06
C ARG A 80 3.31 12.79 -16.89
N PHE A 81 2.94 11.55 -16.59
CA PHE A 81 1.55 11.16 -16.37
C PHE A 81 0.88 11.92 -15.22
N LEU A 82 1.60 12.12 -14.11
CA LEU A 82 1.10 12.90 -12.97
C LEU A 82 0.93 14.39 -13.31
N LYS A 83 1.85 14.94 -14.13
CA LYS A 83 1.73 16.31 -14.63
C LYS A 83 0.54 16.46 -15.58
N ASP A 84 0.37 15.55 -16.53
CA ASP A 84 -0.67 15.66 -17.55
C ASP A 84 -2.08 15.37 -17.00
N LYS A 85 -2.24 14.34 -16.16
CA LYS A 85 -3.56 13.90 -15.68
C LYS A 85 -4.02 14.63 -14.41
N TYR A 86 -3.09 15.04 -13.55
CA TYR A 86 -3.41 15.63 -12.24
C TYR A 86 -2.85 17.04 -12.03
N ASN A 87 -2.09 17.60 -12.98
CA ASN A 87 -1.39 18.89 -12.84
C ASN A 87 -0.51 18.98 -11.57
N ILE A 88 0.07 17.85 -11.15
CA ILE A 88 0.94 17.76 -9.98
C ILE A 88 2.40 17.82 -10.46
N ILE A 89 3.19 18.75 -9.90
CA ILE A 89 4.61 18.90 -10.18
C ILE A 89 5.40 18.22 -9.05
N LEU A 90 6.31 17.29 -9.39
CA LEU A 90 6.94 16.33 -8.46
C LEU A 90 8.46 16.27 -8.59
#